data_AF-A0A5B7LGW8-F1
#
_entry.id   AF-A0A5B7LGW8-F1
#
_cell.length_a   1.000
_cell.length_b   1.000
_cell.length_c   1.000
_cell.angle_alpha   90.00
_cell.angle_beta   90.00
_cell.angle_gamma   90.00
#
_symmetry.space_group_name_H-M   'P 1'
#
loop_
_entity.id
_entity.type
_entity.pdbx_description
1 polymer ?
#
loop_
_entity_poly.entity_id
_entity_poly.type
_entity_poly.pdbx_seq_one_letter_code
_entity_poly.pdbx_strand_id
1 'polypeptide(L)'
;IREGEKIELKEEDLVLGDVVEVKFGDRIPADIRIIESRGFKVDNSSLTGESEPQSRSPEFTHENPLETKNLAFFSTNAVEGTAKGVVICCGDQTVMGRIAGLASGLNTGETPIAKEIHHFI
;
A
#
# COMPACT_ATOMS: atom_id res chain seq x y z
N ILE A 1 -0.51 6.09 -16.91
CA ILE A 1 -0.28 7.12 -17.95
C ILE A 1 1.20 7.09 -18.29
N ARG A 2 1.53 6.72 -19.52
CA ARG A 2 2.89 6.76 -20.06
C ARG A 2 2.84 7.55 -21.35
N GLU A 3 3.82 8.42 -21.56
CA GLU A 3 3.90 9.28 -22.76
C GLU A 3 2.64 10.14 -23.01
N GLY A 4 1.91 10.50 -21.95
CA GLY A 4 0.67 11.30 -22.03
C GLY A 4 -0.60 10.50 -22.34
N GLU A 5 -0.48 9.21 -22.68
CA GLU A 5 -1.60 8.34 -23.02
C GLU A 5 -2.06 7.50 -21.81
N LYS A 6 -3.37 7.28 -21.71
CA LYS A 6 -3.95 6.34 -20.74
C LYS A 6 -3.79 4.93 -21.29
N ILE A 7 -3.07 4.09 -20.55
CA ILE A 7 -2.80 2.70 -20.91
C ILE A 7 -3.29 1.83 -19.76
N GLU A 8 -4.02 0.78 -20.09
CA GLU A 8 -4.38 -0.27 -19.13
C GLU A 8 -3.20 -1.24 -19.02
N LEU A 9 -2.64 -1.34 -17.81
CA LEU A 9 -1.50 -2.17 -17.51
C LEU A 9 -1.87 -3.11 -16.37
N LYS A 10 -1.23 -4.28 -16.33
CA LYS A 10 -1.31 -5.12 -15.15
C LYS A 10 -0.51 -4.49 -14.02
N GLU A 11 -0.88 -4.83 -12.78
CA GLU A 11 -0.17 -4.36 -11.58
C GLU A 11 1.32 -4.75 -11.58
N GLU A 12 1.66 -5.91 -12.14
CA GLU A 12 3.04 -6.41 -12.27
C GLU A 12 3.92 -5.59 -13.22
N ASP A 13 3.32 -4.84 -14.14
CA ASP A 13 4.03 -4.04 -15.15
C ASP A 13 4.27 -2.58 -14.70
N LEU A 14 3.79 -2.20 -13.51
CA LEU A 14 3.95 -0.86 -12.94
C LEU A 14 5.38 -0.62 -12.46
N VAL A 15 5.95 0.52 -12.87
CA VAL A 15 7.32 0.91 -12.49
C VAL A 15 7.34 2.26 -11.80
N LEU A 16 8.46 2.54 -11.12
CA LEU A 16 8.72 3.83 -10.48
C LEU A 16 8.58 4.99 -11.47
N GLY A 17 7.90 6.04 -11.05
CA GLY A 17 7.67 7.24 -11.87
C GLY A 17 6.43 7.17 -12.78
N ASP A 18 5.78 6.01 -12.90
CA ASP A 18 4.50 5.94 -13.61
C ASP A 18 3.45 6.81 -12.93
N VAL A 19 2.60 7.46 -13.73
CA VAL A 19 1.43 8.17 -13.21
C VAL A 19 0.22 7.26 -13.29
N VAL A 20 -0.40 6.95 -12.16
CA VAL A 20 -1.62 6.17 -12.06
C VAL A 20 -2.82 7.06 -11.75
N GLU A 21 -3.98 6.66 -12.24
CA GLU A 21 -5.28 7.23 -11.87
C GLU A 21 -6.03 6.16 -11.08
N VAL A 22 -6.55 6.54 -9.91
CA VAL A 22 -7.31 5.67 -9.01
C VAL A 22 -8.67 6.29 -8.75
N LYS A 23 -9.70 5.47 -8.73
CA LYS A 23 -11.09 5.87 -8.47
C LYS A 23 -11.71 5.00 -7.39
N PHE A 24 -12.86 5.43 -6.89
CA PHE A 24 -13.70 4.65 -5.99
C PHE A 24 -13.83 3.18 -6.44
N GLY A 25 -13.59 2.27 -5.51
CA GLY A 25 -13.65 0.82 -5.72
C GLY A 25 -12.33 0.20 -6.15
N ASP A 26 -11.34 1.00 -6.56
CA ASP A 26 -10.03 0.48 -6.92
C ASP A 26 -9.20 0.16 -5.66
N ARG A 27 -8.39 -0.89 -5.77
CA ARG A 27 -7.28 -1.12 -4.85
C ARG A 27 -6.09 -0.28 -5.31
N ILE A 28 -5.37 0.32 -4.37
CA ILE A 28 -4.18 1.09 -4.72
C ILE A 28 -3.08 0.11 -5.21
N PRO A 29 -2.57 0.26 -6.44
CA PRO A 29 -1.74 -0.78 -7.08
C PRO A 29 -0.26 -0.75 -6.67
N ALA A 30 0.19 0.35 -6.07
CA ALA A 30 1.57 0.60 -5.64
C ALA A 30 1.58 1.67 -4.54
N ASP A 31 2.72 1.94 -3.89
CA ASP A 31 2.78 3.17 -3.08
C ASP A 31 2.89 4.37 -4.02
N ILE A 32 2.02 5.34 -3.83
CA ILE A 32 1.89 6.50 -4.73
C ILE A 32 1.93 7.83 -3.98
N ARG A 33 2.61 8.80 -4.58
CA ARG A 33 2.56 10.21 -4.22
C ARG A 33 1.41 10.88 -4.95
N ILE A 34 0.36 11.27 -4.23
CA ILE A 34 -0.82 11.93 -4.79
C ILE A 34 -0.45 13.27 -5.40
N ILE A 35 -0.78 13.53 -6.66
CA ILE A 35 -0.51 14.81 -7.33
C ILE A 35 -1.81 15.56 -7.69
N GLU A 36 -2.94 14.85 -7.76
CA GLU A 36 -4.28 15.41 -7.94
C GLU A 36 -5.27 14.59 -7.10
N SER A 37 -6.24 15.22 -6.44
CA SER A 37 -7.28 14.53 -5.67
C SER A 37 -8.61 15.29 -5.78
N ARG A 38 -9.72 14.55 -5.87
CA ARG A 38 -11.09 15.06 -5.89
C ARG A 38 -11.95 14.24 -4.95
N GLY A 39 -12.09 14.71 -3.71
CA GLY A 39 -12.83 14.00 -2.66
C GLY A 39 -12.26 12.61 -2.38
N PHE A 40 -10.97 12.39 -2.66
CA PHE A 40 -10.39 11.05 -2.57
C PHE A 40 -10.18 10.64 -1.13
N LYS A 41 -10.67 9.44 -0.78
CA LYS A 41 -10.45 8.82 0.53
C LYS A 41 -10.02 7.37 0.34
N VAL A 42 -9.17 6.91 1.25
CA VAL A 42 -8.69 5.53 1.28
C VAL A 42 -8.95 4.88 2.63
N ASP A 43 -9.23 3.59 2.61
CA ASP A 43 -9.29 2.75 3.81
C ASP A 43 -7.90 2.12 4.04
N ASN A 44 -7.25 2.55 5.12
CA ASN A 44 -5.92 2.11 5.52
C ASN A 44 -5.94 0.95 6.54
N SER A 45 -7.09 0.30 6.76
CA SER A 45 -7.23 -0.80 7.73
C SER A 45 -6.25 -1.95 7.52
N SER A 46 -5.83 -2.21 6.28
CA SER A 46 -4.79 -3.21 5.98
C SER A 46 -3.41 -2.88 6.58
N LEU A 47 -3.14 -1.60 6.88
CA LEU A 47 -1.88 -1.12 7.43
C LEU A 47 -1.98 -0.74 8.91
N THR A 48 -3.08 -0.10 9.31
CA THR A 48 -3.24 0.46 10.66
C THR A 48 -4.21 -0.33 11.54
N GLY A 49 -5.03 -1.19 10.94
CA GLY A 49 -6.14 -1.87 11.63
C GLY A 49 -7.38 -0.99 11.84
N GLU A 50 -7.36 0.27 11.41
CA GLU A 50 -8.47 1.21 11.56
C GLU A 50 -9.22 1.39 10.23
N SER A 51 -10.54 1.18 10.23
CA SER A 51 -11.38 1.28 9.02
C SER A 51 -11.93 2.68 8.74
N GLU A 52 -11.52 3.71 9.50
CA GLU A 52 -11.97 5.08 9.26
C GLU A 52 -11.37 5.61 7.95
N PRO A 53 -12.21 6.00 6.96
CA PRO A 53 -11.73 6.54 5.69
C PRO A 53 -10.85 7.77 5.85
N GLN A 54 -9.64 7.71 5.30
CA GLN A 54 -8.66 8.78 5.40
C GLN A 54 -8.58 9.58 4.11
N SER A 55 -8.87 10.88 4.19
CA SER A 55 -8.76 11.82 3.06
C SER A 55 -7.33 11.93 2.55
N ARG A 56 -7.20 11.99 1.23
CA ARG A 56 -5.91 12.12 0.53
C ARG A 56 -5.89 13.39 -0.31
N SER A 57 -4.76 14.08 -0.33
CA SER A 57 -4.61 15.36 -1.05
C SER A 57 -3.15 15.59 -1.47
N PRO A 58 -2.85 16.45 -2.45
CA PRO A 58 -1.48 16.64 -2.92
C PRO A 58 -0.55 17.33 -1.90
N GLU A 59 -1.10 17.96 -0.86
CA GLU A 59 -0.35 18.72 0.13
C GLU A 59 0.34 17.79 1.14
N PHE A 60 1.58 18.13 1.46
CA PHE A 60 2.29 17.49 2.57
C PHE A 60 1.70 17.99 3.89
N THR A 61 1.29 17.06 4.76
CA THR A 61 0.59 17.42 6.01
C THR A 61 1.27 16.90 7.26
N HIS A 62 2.21 15.97 7.16
CA HIS A 62 2.86 15.36 8.32
C HIS A 62 4.22 14.73 7.97
N GLU A 63 5.17 14.77 8.90
CA GLU A 63 6.50 14.15 8.73
C GLU A 63 6.44 12.61 8.66
N ASN A 64 5.54 11.99 9.42
CA ASN A 64 5.29 10.55 9.33
C ASN A 64 4.61 10.21 7.99
N PRO A 65 5.23 9.39 7.11
CA PRO A 65 4.63 8.99 5.84
C PRO A 65 3.24 8.35 5.98
N LEU A 66 3.01 7.58 7.05
CA LEU A 66 1.73 6.89 7.24
C LEU A 66 0.56 7.84 7.57
N GLU A 67 0.88 9.05 8.07
CA GLU A 67 -0.10 10.04 8.51
C GLU A 67 -0.29 11.17 7.49
N THR A 68 0.69 11.43 6.63
CA THR A 68 0.56 12.48 5.61
C THR A 68 -0.51 12.11 4.57
N LYS A 69 -1.26 13.11 4.11
CA LYS A 69 -2.37 12.93 3.16
C LYS A 69 -1.93 12.76 1.72
N ASN A 70 -0.68 13.10 1.41
CA ASN A 70 -0.14 13.04 0.06
C ASN A 70 0.41 11.69 -0.37
N LEU A 71 0.25 10.66 0.45
CA LEU A 71 0.60 9.29 0.10
C LEU A 71 -0.65 8.41 0.13
N ALA A 72 -0.73 7.46 -0.81
CA ALA A 72 -1.61 6.31 -0.73
C ALA A 72 -0.77 5.05 -0.93
N PHE A 73 -1.14 3.97 -0.25
CA PHE A 73 -0.26 2.82 -0.06
C PHE A 73 -0.80 1.59 -0.76
N PHE A 74 0.09 0.74 -1.25
CA PHE A 74 -0.26 -0.55 -1.81
C PHE A 74 -1.13 -1.34 -0.83
N SER A 75 -2.12 -2.05 -1.39
CA SER A 75 -3.11 -2.85 -0.67
C SER A 75 -4.22 -2.10 0.08
N THR A 76 -4.19 -0.76 0.13
CA THR A 76 -5.32 0.01 0.65
C THR A 76 -6.41 0.16 -0.42
N ASN A 77 -7.63 0.48 -0.02
CA ASN A 77 -8.77 0.58 -0.94
C ASN A 77 -9.24 2.02 -1.09
N ALA A 78 -9.50 2.45 -2.31
CA ALA A 78 -10.17 3.71 -2.60
C ALA A 78 -11.66 3.62 -2.25
N VAL A 79 -12.08 4.34 -1.23
CA VAL A 79 -13.45 4.30 -0.70
C VAL A 79 -14.29 5.51 -1.08
N GLU A 80 -13.69 6.55 -1.66
CA GLU A 80 -14.41 7.70 -2.20
C GLU A 80 -13.56 8.44 -3.23
N GLY A 81 -14.19 9.14 -4.18
CA GLY A 81 -13.55 10.12 -5.05
C GLY A 81 -12.60 9.54 -6.10
N THR A 82 -11.74 10.42 -6.64
CA THR A 82 -10.70 10.06 -7.60
C THR A 82 -9.39 10.78 -7.29
N ALA A 83 -8.26 10.15 -7.62
CA ALA A 83 -6.95 10.77 -7.51
C ALA A 83 -6.01 10.33 -8.63
N LYS A 84 -4.97 11.13 -8.84
CA LYS A 84 -3.80 10.74 -9.62
C LYS A 84 -2.58 10.75 -8.72
N GLY A 85 -1.68 9.81 -8.93
CA GLY A 85 -0.45 9.72 -8.17
C GLY A 85 0.72 9.24 -9.00
N VAL A 86 1.92 9.61 -8.59
CA VAL A 86 3.18 9.09 -9.14
C VAL A 86 3.61 7.91 -8.29
N VAL A 87 3.97 6.81 -8.93
CA VAL A 87 4.48 5.61 -8.25
C VAL A 87 5.84 5.88 -7.63
N ILE A 88 5.96 5.63 -6.33
CA ILE A 88 7.18 5.83 -5.54
C ILE A 88 7.79 4.53 -5.03
N CYS A 89 7.00 3.47 -4.84
CA CYS A 89 7.48 2.12 -4.54
C CYS A 89 6.58 1.07 -5.23
N CYS A 90 7.19 -0.03 -5.71
CA CYS A 90 6.48 -1.19 -6.29
C CYS A 90 6.87 -2.49 -5.57
N GLY A 91 5.98 -3.48 -5.59
CA GLY A 91 6.23 -4.84 -5.09
C GLY A 91 6.76 -4.85 -3.65
N ASP A 92 7.83 -5.61 -3.43
CA ASP A 92 8.45 -5.81 -2.11
C ASP A 92 8.99 -4.53 -1.46
N GLN A 93 9.20 -3.47 -2.25
CA GLN A 93 9.67 -2.17 -1.73
C GLN A 93 8.54 -1.29 -1.18
N THR A 94 7.27 -1.66 -1.43
CA THR A 94 6.13 -0.97 -0.84
C THR A 94 6.09 -1.19 0.68
N VAL A 95 5.38 -0.32 1.41
CA VAL A 95 5.17 -0.48 2.86
C VAL A 95 4.61 -1.88 3.16
N MET A 96 3.55 -2.27 2.46
CA MET A 96 2.92 -3.58 2.67
C MET A 96 3.80 -4.74 2.18
N GLY A 97 4.54 -4.57 1.08
CA GLY A 97 5.51 -5.56 0.59
C GLY A 97 6.60 -5.87 1.62
N ARG A 98 7.12 -4.82 2.29
CA ARG A 98 8.08 -4.99 3.39
C ARG A 98 7.47 -5.69 4.59
N ILE A 99 6.23 -5.37 4.96
CA ILE A 99 5.52 -6.03 6.06
C ILE A 99 5.32 -7.52 5.74
N ALA A 100 4.87 -7.84 4.53
CA ALA A 100 4.69 -9.22 4.08
C ALA A 100 6.01 -9.99 4.09
N GLY A 101 7.09 -9.40 3.56
CA GLY A 101 8.43 -10.00 3.58
C GLY A 101 8.95 -10.28 4.99
N LEU A 102 8.74 -9.35 5.93
CA LEU A 102 9.09 -9.56 7.34
C LEU A 102 8.27 -10.70 7.96
N ALA A 103 6.96 -10.76 7.71
CA ALA A 103 6.10 -11.79 8.25
C ALA A 103 6.46 -13.19 7.72
N SER A 104 6.77 -13.32 6.43
CA SER A 104 7.17 -14.60 5.82
C SER A 104 8.58 -15.05 6.20
N GLY A 105 9.48 -14.11 6.55
CA GLY A 105 10.85 -14.41 6.96
C GLY A 105 11.02 -14.82 8.42
N LEU A 106 9.94 -14.84 9.21
CA LEU A 106 10.00 -15.27 10.60
C LEU A 106 10.19 -16.78 10.70
N ASN A 107 11.33 -17.20 11.27
CA ASN A 107 11.53 -18.60 11.64
C ASN A 107 10.49 -19.02 12.67
N THR A 108 9.62 -19.94 12.29
CA THR A 108 8.74 -20.63 13.25
C THR A 108 9.61 -21.59 14.05
N GLY A 109 10.18 -21.07 15.13
CA GLY A 109 10.87 -21.90 16.13
C GLY A 109 9.96 -23.00 16.64
N GLU A 110 10.54 -24.09 17.14
CA GLU A 110 9.76 -25.16 17.74
C GLU A 110 8.89 -24.63 18.88
N THR A 111 7.62 -25.04 18.85
CA THR A 111 6.68 -24.75 19.92
C THR A 111 7.15 -25.41 21.22
N PRO A 112 6.78 -24.88 22.39
CA PRO A 112 7.15 -25.49 23.68
C PRO A 112 6.75 -26.97 23.76
N ILE A 113 5.58 -27.34 23.22
CA ILE A 113 5.12 -28.73 23.18
C ILE A 113 5.96 -29.63 22.26
N ALA A 114 6.44 -29.12 21.12
CA ALA A 114 7.32 -29.88 20.22
C ALA A 114 8.67 -30.19 20.89
N LYS A 115 9.21 -29.23 21.66
CA LYS A 115 10.44 -29.43 22.45
C LYS A 115 10.27 -30.49 23.52
N GLU A 116 9.14 -30.49 24.24
CA GLU A 116 8.84 -31.53 25.24
C GLU A 116 8.72 -32.90 24.59
N ILE A 117 8.00 -33.04 23.47
CA ILE A 117 7.90 -34.32 22.75
C ILE A 117 9.30 -34.84 22.34
N HIS A 118 10.18 -33.98 21.83
CA HIS A 118 11.56 -34.34 21.51
C HIS A 118 12.41 -34.71 22.73
N HIS A 119 12.10 -34.19 23.92
CA HIS A 119 12.77 -34.55 25.17
C HIS A 119 12.32 -35.91 25.72
N PHE A 120 11.05 -36.28 25.48
CA PHE A 120 10.45 -37.53 25.94
C PHE A 120 10.79 -38.77 25.08
N ILE A 121 11.14 -38.58 23.80
CA ILE A 121 11.53 -39.64 22.85
C ILE A 121 13.04 -39.86 22.92
#